data_AF-A0A8H5XNT0-F1
#
_entry.id   AF-A0A8H5XNT0-F1
#
_cell.length_a   1.000
_cell.length_b   1.000
_cell.length_c   1.000
_cell.angle_alpha   90.00
_cell.angle_beta   90.00
_cell.angle_gamma   90.00
#
_symmetry.space_group_name_H-M   'P 1'
#
loop_
_entity.id
_entity.type
_entity.pdbx_description
1 polymer ?
#
loop_
_entity_poly.entity_id
_entity_poly.type
_entity_poly.pdbx_seq_one_letter_code
_entity_poly.pdbx_strand_id
1 'polypeptide(L)'
;MSNRIAAALSEPLTAGNILSALASFLICYMTLRAATRPAPSNNVPKVGYNGPFSSLVNMVTNYFYYHKWAKDGYQKYDKQGRSFITPGSWGCPDEFVVSRSQAKWMIDLPDHIVSDCAALNQYLFCEFNFLHRKFATSGQHARVLRRYLLRNLESLIPDIQTFAQRGVDRVLGMDTENWKTINVWNTWMSIVPPISNLVLVGRPLCDNEEFLHSMVSFAEHCSMNILLLNLIPLWLQPVVARLLTIPNWWCWRTSTKYTLPLIRERLHAMKQKVAGDPTFQDWIEPQDFITWSIQLATMEKDSSELDPIMISKRLLPLEFASFHTTILTGHSILLDLVSSDPSCGYIDALREESARVLAGEGGQWTRNGLSKLYRLDSAMRESQRISSIATTIIHRKVVAEHGIRNPTEDWHIPRGTIVTLSMYGIQHDQDIHKNPQVYDAFRYSKPREVYEAQPDEAKSPEETAKMNRLGMVATSDQHLAFGYGRHACPGRYFATDELKLIMSHMLLNYDFRPLAERPKTGWFSNIVTAEKEIRSFGTNLGGKHSIE
;
A
#
# COMPACT_ATOMS: atom_id res chain seq x y z
N MET A 1 0.79 46.13 40.93
CA MET A 1 -0.09 44.94 41.06
C MET A 1 0.07 44.00 39.87
N SER A 2 0.00 44.50 38.62
CA SER A 2 0.26 43.73 37.38
C SER A 2 1.58 42.91 37.40
N ASN A 3 2.71 43.52 37.75
CA ASN A 3 4.01 42.82 37.74
C ASN A 3 4.15 41.72 38.81
N ARG A 4 3.43 41.81 39.93
CA ARG A 4 3.45 40.76 40.97
C ARG A 4 2.59 39.55 40.59
N ILE A 5 1.47 39.79 39.89
CA ILE A 5 0.62 38.73 39.37
C ILE A 5 1.32 38.02 38.20
N ALA A 6 1.97 38.77 37.30
CA ALA A 6 2.76 38.18 36.21
C ALA A 6 3.94 37.33 36.74
N ALA A 7 4.65 37.79 37.78
CA ALA A 7 5.74 37.04 38.41
C ALA A 7 5.23 35.79 39.15
N ALA A 8 4.11 35.88 39.88
CA ALA A 8 3.50 34.73 40.55
C ALA A 8 2.95 33.68 39.57
N LEU A 9 2.53 34.09 38.37
CA LEU A 9 2.12 33.19 37.29
C LEU A 9 3.30 32.58 36.52
N SER A 10 4.46 33.23 36.50
CA SER A 10 5.66 32.75 35.80
C SER A 10 6.61 31.91 36.65
N GLU A 11 6.62 32.07 37.98
CA GLU A 11 7.38 31.23 38.92
C GLU A 11 7.17 29.71 38.75
N PRO A 12 5.93 29.19 38.57
CA PRO A 12 5.71 27.77 38.34
C PRO A 12 6.01 27.33 36.89
N LEU A 13 6.18 28.24 35.93
CA LEU A 13 6.47 27.94 34.51
C LEU A 13 7.96 27.68 34.27
N THR A 14 8.63 26.95 35.16
CA THR A 14 9.96 26.44 34.89
C THR A 14 9.90 25.32 33.85
N ALA A 15 10.95 25.16 33.04
CA ALA A 15 11.04 24.07 32.08
C ALA A 15 10.83 22.69 32.74
N GLY A 16 11.35 22.50 33.96
CA GLY A 16 11.18 21.27 34.74
C GLY A 16 9.73 20.99 35.14
N ASN A 17 8.99 22.00 35.58
CA ASN A 17 7.57 21.86 35.93
C ASN A 17 6.71 21.60 34.69
N ILE A 18 7.01 22.27 33.57
CA ILE A 18 6.32 22.04 32.29
C ILE A 18 6.54 20.60 31.83
N LEU A 19 7.78 20.11 31.85
CA LEU A 19 8.11 18.73 31.48
C LEU A 19 7.44 17.71 32.41
N SER A 20 7.43 17.98 33.72
CA SER A 20 6.80 17.09 34.71
C SER A 20 5.28 17.05 34.56
N ALA A 21 4.65 18.19 34.29
CA ALA A 21 3.22 18.28 34.01
C ALA A 21 2.85 17.56 32.72
N LEU A 22 3.64 17.73 31.65
CA LEU A 22 3.45 17.01 30.38
C LEU A 22 3.61 15.50 30.56
N ALA A 23 4.64 15.04 31.29
CA ALA A 23 4.85 13.63 31.56
C ALA A 23 3.71 13.03 32.40
N SER A 24 3.27 13.72 33.45
CA SER A 24 2.15 13.29 34.30
C SER A 24 0.85 13.21 33.50
N PHE A 25 0.56 14.24 32.71
CA PHE A 25 -0.59 14.25 31.81
C PHE A 25 -0.56 13.08 30.83
N LEU A 26 0.61 12.82 30.24
CA LEU A 26 0.82 11.73 29.29
C LEU A 26 0.56 10.37 29.94
N ILE A 27 1.08 10.14 31.16
CA ILE A 27 0.84 8.91 31.93
C ILE A 27 -0.64 8.75 32.28
N CYS A 28 -1.30 9.80 32.76
CA CYS A 28 -2.74 9.77 33.05
C CYS A 28 -3.56 9.45 31.79
N TYR A 29 -3.24 10.10 30.67
CA TYR A 29 -3.91 9.84 29.41
C TYR A 29 -3.68 8.40 28.90
N MET A 30 -2.46 7.89 28.99
CA MET A 30 -2.16 6.50 28.63
C MET A 30 -2.94 5.51 29.51
N THR A 31 -3.02 5.78 30.81
CA THR A 31 -3.75 4.93 31.76
C THR A 31 -5.23 4.94 31.46
N LEU A 32 -5.81 6.12 31.20
CA LEU A 32 -7.20 6.26 30.79
C LEU A 32 -7.47 5.54 29.46
N ARG A 33 -6.57 5.66 28.47
CA ARG A 33 -6.68 4.95 27.20
C ARG A 33 -6.62 3.45 27.38
N ALA A 34 -5.69 2.93 28.18
CA ALA A 34 -5.62 1.51 28.48
C ALA A 34 -6.91 1.01 29.15
N ALA A 35 -7.47 1.79 30.08
CA ALA A 35 -8.71 1.44 30.78
C ALA A 35 -9.98 1.54 29.90
N THR A 36 -9.96 2.35 28.84
CA THR A 36 -11.12 2.60 27.96
C THR A 36 -11.04 1.86 26.62
N ARG A 37 -10.04 1.00 26.42
CA ARG A 37 -9.93 0.16 25.22
C ARG A 37 -11.15 -0.77 25.14
N PRO A 38 -11.70 -1.01 23.92
CA PRO A 38 -12.71 -2.05 23.74
C PRO A 38 -12.12 -3.36 24.24
N ALA A 39 -12.79 -4.03 25.18
CA ALA A 39 -12.32 -5.25 25.81
C ALA A 39 -13.00 -6.46 25.15
N PRO A 40 -12.28 -7.27 24.36
CA PRO A 40 -12.77 -8.56 23.91
C PRO A 40 -13.06 -9.49 25.09
N SER A 41 -13.85 -10.54 24.86
CA SER A 41 -14.10 -11.58 25.86
C SER A 41 -12.80 -12.18 26.41
N ASN A 42 -12.81 -12.49 27.71
CA ASN A 42 -11.62 -12.95 28.46
C ASN A 42 -11.04 -14.30 27.97
N ASN A 43 -11.76 -15.03 27.14
CA ASN A 43 -11.34 -16.33 26.59
C ASN A 43 -10.39 -16.22 25.39
N VAL A 44 -10.16 -15.01 24.85
CA VAL A 44 -9.26 -14.81 23.71
C VAL A 44 -7.82 -14.60 24.20
N PRO A 45 -6.86 -15.42 23.75
CA PRO A 45 -5.47 -15.28 24.18
C PRO A 45 -4.86 -13.96 23.73
N LYS A 46 -4.01 -13.38 24.58
CA LYS A 46 -3.29 -12.14 24.29
C LYS A 46 -1.79 -12.41 24.21
N VAL A 47 -1.11 -11.79 23.24
CA VAL A 47 0.35 -11.91 23.07
C VAL A 47 1.04 -10.66 23.60
N GLY A 48 2.18 -10.81 24.27
CA GLY A 48 2.97 -9.69 24.78
C GLY A 48 2.47 -9.08 26.10
N TYR A 49 1.39 -9.59 26.70
CA TYR A 49 0.85 -9.08 27.98
C TYR A 49 1.44 -9.82 29.18
N ASN A 50 2.71 -9.53 29.51
CA ASN A 50 3.43 -10.20 30.61
C ASN A 50 3.37 -9.39 31.91
N GLY A 51 2.18 -9.25 32.51
CA GLY A 51 2.00 -8.63 33.84
C GLY A 51 1.13 -7.36 33.84
N PRO A 52 0.95 -6.74 35.03
CA PRO A 52 -0.07 -5.70 35.25
C PRO A 52 0.17 -4.39 34.48
N PHE A 53 1.43 -4.03 34.20
CA PHE A 53 1.78 -2.81 33.45
C PHE A 53 2.07 -3.06 31.97
N SER A 54 1.87 -4.29 31.50
CA SER A 54 2.19 -4.66 30.11
C SER A 54 1.45 -3.81 29.09
N SER A 55 0.20 -3.41 29.35
CA SER A 55 -0.54 -2.54 28.43
C SER A 55 0.17 -1.20 28.19
N LEU A 56 0.80 -0.61 29.21
CA LEU A 56 1.49 0.68 29.11
C LEU A 56 2.84 0.50 28.40
N VAL A 57 3.60 -0.52 28.81
CA VAL A 57 4.90 -0.86 28.19
C VAL A 57 4.71 -1.20 26.72
N ASN A 58 3.64 -1.92 26.38
CA ASN A 58 3.35 -2.34 25.01
C ASN A 58 2.97 -1.17 24.09
N MET A 59 2.36 -0.10 24.59
CA MET A 59 2.08 1.10 23.77
C MET A 59 3.36 1.71 23.17
N VAL A 60 4.47 1.65 23.90
CA VAL A 60 5.78 2.18 23.46
C VAL A 60 6.58 1.11 22.71
N THR A 61 6.64 -0.11 23.25
CA THR A 61 7.44 -1.19 22.66
C THR A 61 6.82 -1.77 21.38
N ASN A 62 5.54 -1.53 21.11
CA ASN A 62 4.88 -1.95 19.87
C ASN A 62 5.68 -1.59 18.61
N TYR A 63 6.21 -0.35 18.53
CA TYR A 63 6.97 0.12 17.38
C TYR A 63 8.18 -0.75 17.03
N PHE A 64 8.70 -1.53 17.98
CA PHE A 64 9.87 -2.40 17.79
C PHE A 64 9.52 -3.89 17.86
N TYR A 65 8.46 -4.27 18.57
CA TYR A 65 8.16 -5.67 18.89
C TYR A 65 6.88 -6.22 18.26
N TYR A 66 6.05 -5.40 17.60
CA TYR A 66 4.79 -5.87 17.01
C TYR A 66 4.99 -7.05 16.06
N HIS A 67 5.99 -6.98 15.16
CA HIS A 67 6.26 -8.08 14.21
C HIS A 67 6.57 -9.42 14.92
N LYS A 68 7.22 -9.38 16.09
CA LYS A 68 7.49 -10.56 16.91
C LYS A 68 6.20 -11.09 17.55
N TRP A 69 5.37 -10.21 18.10
CA TRP A 69 4.09 -10.61 18.69
C TRP A 69 3.11 -11.18 17.65
N ALA A 70 3.07 -10.61 16.45
CA ALA A 70 2.28 -11.13 15.34
C ALA A 70 2.75 -12.54 14.95
N LYS A 71 4.07 -12.74 14.82
CA LYS A 71 4.66 -14.06 14.53
C LYS A 71 4.39 -15.07 15.65
N ASP A 72 4.60 -14.69 16.90
CA ASP A 72 4.37 -15.55 18.07
C ASP A 72 2.91 -15.96 18.19
N GLY A 73 1.99 -15.01 18.04
CA GLY A 73 0.56 -15.26 18.10
C GLY A 73 0.08 -16.18 16.98
N TYR A 74 0.64 -16.01 15.79
CA TYR A 74 0.39 -16.92 14.68
C TYR A 74 0.79 -18.35 15.01
N GLN A 75 2.03 -18.56 15.48
CA GLN A 75 2.56 -19.89 15.79
C GLN A 75 1.85 -20.56 16.97
N LYS A 76 1.46 -19.79 17.99
CA LYS A 76 0.86 -20.30 19.23
C LYS A 76 -0.66 -20.48 19.17
N TYR A 77 -1.35 -19.72 18.31
CA TYR A 77 -2.82 -19.72 18.27
C TYR A 77 -3.41 -19.91 16.86
N ASP A 78 -3.01 -19.09 15.88
CA ASP A 78 -3.64 -19.10 14.54
C ASP A 78 -3.43 -20.45 13.83
N LYS A 79 -2.22 -21.02 13.92
CA LYS A 79 -1.92 -22.37 13.37
C LYS A 79 -2.81 -23.46 13.96
N GLN A 80 -3.28 -23.29 15.19
CA GLN A 80 -4.23 -24.20 15.87
C GLN A 80 -5.70 -23.80 15.61
N GLY A 81 -5.93 -22.88 14.68
CA GLY A 81 -7.26 -22.40 14.29
C GLY A 81 -7.85 -21.36 15.25
N ARG A 82 -7.06 -20.78 16.16
CA ARG A 82 -7.55 -19.89 17.22
C ARG A 82 -7.19 -18.42 16.98
N SER A 83 -8.14 -17.53 17.23
CA SER A 83 -7.93 -16.08 17.18
C SER A 83 -7.15 -15.59 18.40
N PHE A 84 -6.44 -14.46 18.27
CA PHE A 84 -5.63 -13.89 19.34
C PHE A 84 -5.59 -12.36 19.26
N ILE A 85 -5.09 -11.71 20.32
CA ILE A 85 -4.97 -10.26 20.40
C ILE A 85 -3.51 -9.84 20.46
N THR A 86 -3.14 -8.86 19.64
CA THR A 86 -1.84 -8.18 19.73
C THR A 86 -1.99 -6.76 20.27
N PRO A 87 -1.04 -6.27 21.08
CA PRO A 87 -1.10 -4.93 21.65
C PRO A 87 -1.05 -3.85 20.59
N GLY A 88 -1.91 -2.84 20.69
CA GLY A 88 -1.88 -1.63 19.88
C GLY A 88 -0.80 -0.65 20.36
N SER A 89 -0.21 0.08 19.41
CA SER A 89 0.70 1.19 19.70
C SER A 89 0.00 2.34 20.42
N TRP A 90 0.76 3.39 20.70
CA TRP A 90 0.24 4.64 21.23
C TRP A 90 -0.99 5.12 20.45
N GLY A 91 -2.09 5.43 21.16
CA GLY A 91 -3.32 5.98 20.55
C GLY A 91 -4.14 4.98 19.72
N CYS A 92 -3.54 3.86 19.33
CA CYS A 92 -4.15 2.78 18.58
C CYS A 92 -4.86 1.77 19.50
N PRO A 93 -5.99 1.21 19.05
CA PRO A 93 -6.61 0.07 19.71
C PRO A 93 -5.75 -1.19 19.53
N ASP A 94 -5.98 -2.18 20.40
CA ASP A 94 -5.42 -3.51 20.19
C ASP A 94 -5.98 -4.13 18.90
N GLU A 95 -5.18 -4.96 18.24
CA GLU A 95 -5.62 -5.66 17.03
C GLU A 95 -6.08 -7.07 17.39
N PHE A 96 -7.30 -7.38 16.99
CA PHE A 96 -7.88 -8.71 17.10
C PHE A 96 -7.56 -9.49 15.83
N VAL A 97 -6.62 -10.41 15.91
CA VAL A 97 -6.21 -11.24 14.78
C VAL A 97 -7.13 -12.46 14.70
N VAL A 98 -7.99 -12.46 13.69
CA VAL A 98 -8.89 -13.59 13.41
C VAL A 98 -8.09 -14.72 12.79
N SER A 99 -8.31 -15.94 13.26
CA SER A 99 -7.71 -17.15 12.70
C SER A 99 -7.93 -17.26 11.19
N ARG A 100 -6.92 -17.71 10.44
CA ARG A 100 -6.98 -17.92 8.99
C ARG A 100 -8.16 -18.81 8.58
N SER A 101 -8.48 -19.85 9.37
CA SER A 101 -9.60 -20.75 9.08
C SER A 101 -10.95 -20.04 9.02
N GLN A 102 -11.04 -18.85 9.61
CA GLN A 102 -12.23 -17.99 9.66
C GLN A 102 -12.07 -16.71 8.84
N ALA A 103 -11.03 -16.60 8.01
CA ALA A 103 -10.80 -15.44 7.15
C ALA A 103 -12.00 -15.15 6.24
N LYS A 104 -12.57 -16.19 5.62
CA LYS A 104 -13.76 -16.04 4.76
C LYS A 104 -14.96 -15.49 5.54
N TRP A 105 -15.23 -16.03 6.73
CA TRP A 105 -16.30 -15.54 7.60
C TRP A 105 -16.15 -14.05 7.90
N MET A 106 -14.95 -13.61 8.32
CA MET A 106 -14.67 -12.21 8.62
C MET A 106 -14.89 -11.29 7.40
N ILE A 107 -14.48 -11.73 6.22
CA ILE A 107 -14.53 -10.94 4.99
C ILE A 107 -15.95 -10.84 4.41
N ASP A 108 -16.76 -11.87 4.60
CA ASP A 108 -18.15 -11.93 4.14
C ASP A 108 -19.10 -11.11 5.03
N LEU A 109 -18.67 -10.70 6.24
CA LEU A 109 -19.45 -9.79 7.08
C LEU A 109 -19.73 -8.46 6.35
N PRO A 110 -20.96 -7.91 6.43
CA PRO A 110 -21.35 -6.71 5.70
C PRO A 110 -20.78 -5.41 6.31
N ASP A 111 -20.72 -4.33 5.52
CA ASP A 111 -20.03 -3.08 5.91
C ASP A 111 -20.68 -2.33 7.08
N HIS A 112 -21.97 -2.57 7.34
CA HIS A 112 -22.68 -2.03 8.50
C HIS A 112 -22.38 -2.80 9.80
N ILE A 113 -21.67 -3.93 9.72
CA ILE A 113 -21.21 -4.71 10.87
C ILE A 113 -19.71 -4.47 11.09
N VAL A 114 -18.91 -4.60 10.01
CA VAL A 114 -17.47 -4.33 10.01
C VAL A 114 -17.10 -3.38 8.87
N SER A 115 -16.49 -2.24 9.16
CA SER A 115 -16.18 -1.21 8.16
C SER A 115 -14.68 -1.08 7.92
N ASP A 116 -14.28 -1.14 6.66
CA ASP A 116 -12.94 -0.80 6.18
C ASP A 116 -12.69 0.72 6.24
N CYS A 117 -13.65 1.55 5.83
CA CYS A 117 -13.54 3.02 5.88
C CYS A 117 -13.32 3.52 7.30
N ALA A 118 -14.06 2.98 8.28
CA ALA A 118 -13.89 3.35 9.69
C ALA A 118 -12.54 2.87 10.26
N ALA A 119 -12.00 1.75 9.78
CA ALA A 119 -10.64 1.31 10.11
C ALA A 119 -9.59 2.23 9.48
N LEU A 120 -9.71 2.56 8.19
CA LEU A 120 -8.80 3.48 7.52
C LEU A 120 -8.78 4.84 8.22
N ASN A 121 -9.94 5.39 8.61
CA ASN A 121 -9.96 6.65 9.35
C ASN A 121 -9.29 6.54 10.74
N GLN A 122 -9.36 5.38 11.39
CA GLN A 122 -8.69 5.13 12.67
C GLN A 122 -7.17 5.20 12.57
N TYR A 123 -6.59 4.71 11.47
CA TYR A 123 -5.13 4.65 11.28
C TYR A 123 -4.59 5.86 10.51
N LEU A 124 -5.33 6.32 9.49
CA LEU A 124 -4.86 7.34 8.55
C LEU A 124 -5.36 8.74 8.88
N PHE A 125 -6.27 8.89 9.86
CA PHE A 125 -6.88 10.18 10.19
C PHE A 125 -7.47 10.86 8.94
N CYS A 126 -8.18 10.08 8.11
CA CYS A 126 -8.64 10.48 6.77
C CYS A 126 -9.33 11.84 6.75
N GLU A 127 -10.17 12.13 7.75
CA GLU A 127 -10.89 13.41 7.84
C GLU A 127 -9.97 14.64 7.89
N PHE A 128 -8.77 14.48 8.47
CA PHE A 128 -7.77 15.55 8.62
C PHE A 128 -6.76 15.49 7.48
N ASN A 129 -6.11 14.34 7.27
CA ASN A 129 -5.01 14.23 6.31
C ASN A 129 -5.44 14.51 4.88
N PHE A 130 -6.63 14.05 4.49
CA PHE A 130 -7.14 14.19 3.11
C PHE A 130 -8.04 15.42 2.93
N LEU A 131 -8.02 16.36 3.88
CA LEU A 131 -8.59 17.71 3.76
C LEU A 131 -10.11 17.77 3.55
N HIS A 132 -10.83 16.67 3.77
CA HIS A 132 -12.29 16.62 3.71
C HIS A 132 -12.88 15.46 4.53
N ARG A 133 -13.90 15.76 5.35
CA ARG A 133 -14.54 14.78 6.25
C ARG A 133 -15.20 13.60 5.52
N LYS A 134 -15.74 13.81 4.30
CA LYS A 134 -16.38 12.75 3.49
C LYS A 134 -15.44 11.56 3.23
N PHE A 135 -14.12 11.76 3.28
CA PHE A 135 -13.15 10.68 3.02
C PHE A 135 -12.98 9.71 4.19
N ALA A 136 -13.45 10.06 5.39
CA ALA A 136 -13.52 9.13 6.51
C ALA A 136 -14.63 8.07 6.38
N THR A 137 -15.65 8.36 5.56
CA THR A 137 -16.89 7.54 5.50
C THR A 137 -17.26 7.09 4.10
N SER A 138 -16.73 7.71 3.05
CA SER A 138 -17.07 7.41 1.66
C SER A 138 -15.94 6.70 0.91
N GLY A 139 -16.21 5.46 0.50
CA GLY A 139 -15.36 4.65 -0.38
C GLY A 139 -15.49 4.96 -1.88
N GLN A 140 -15.93 6.16 -2.26
CA GLN A 140 -16.22 6.47 -3.68
C GLN A 140 -15.01 6.35 -4.60
N HIS A 141 -13.83 6.81 -4.19
CA HIS A 141 -12.59 6.65 -4.95
C HIS A 141 -12.30 5.17 -5.25
N ALA A 142 -12.50 4.27 -4.28
CA ALA A 142 -12.38 2.83 -4.50
C ALA A 142 -13.45 2.30 -5.48
N ARG A 143 -14.69 2.80 -5.41
CA ARG A 143 -15.77 2.43 -6.35
C ARG A 143 -15.47 2.86 -7.78
N VAL A 144 -14.92 4.06 -7.98
CA VAL A 144 -14.44 4.55 -9.28
C VAL A 144 -13.39 3.59 -9.83
N LEU A 145 -12.33 3.30 -9.07
CA LEU A 145 -11.26 2.40 -9.52
C LEU A 145 -11.76 0.98 -9.82
N ARG A 146 -12.59 0.38 -8.94
CA ARG A 146 -13.17 -0.96 -9.17
C ARG A 146 -14.00 -1.03 -10.46
N ARG A 147 -14.65 0.07 -10.84
CA ARG A 147 -15.53 0.12 -12.01
C ARG A 147 -14.78 0.37 -13.31
N TYR A 148 -13.80 1.29 -13.31
CA TYR A 148 -13.23 1.82 -14.55
C TYR A 148 -11.79 1.38 -14.81
N LEU A 149 -10.93 1.27 -13.77
CA LEU A 149 -9.50 1.08 -13.96
C LEU A 149 -9.19 -0.17 -14.78
N LEU A 150 -9.73 -1.33 -14.37
CA LEU A 150 -9.42 -2.60 -15.04
C LEU A 150 -9.90 -2.64 -16.50
N ARG A 151 -11.02 -1.96 -16.80
CA ARG A 151 -11.63 -1.95 -18.13
C ARG A 151 -10.83 -1.09 -19.11
N ASN A 152 -10.19 -0.05 -18.60
CA ASN A 152 -9.43 0.90 -19.41
C ASN A 152 -7.91 0.66 -19.37
N LEU A 153 -7.43 -0.28 -18.55
CA LEU A 153 -6.00 -0.53 -18.35
C LEU A 153 -5.25 -0.84 -19.65
N GLU A 154 -5.88 -1.53 -20.60
CA GLU A 154 -5.27 -1.83 -21.90
C GLU A 154 -4.88 -0.58 -22.69
N SER A 155 -5.76 0.44 -22.69
CA SER A 155 -5.49 1.73 -23.36
C SER A 155 -4.35 2.53 -22.70
N LEU A 156 -4.02 2.21 -21.44
CA LEU A 156 -2.99 2.89 -20.67
C LEU A 156 -1.60 2.25 -20.80
N ILE A 157 -1.49 1.02 -21.30
CA ILE A 157 -0.20 0.29 -21.38
C ILE A 157 0.88 1.05 -22.17
N PRO A 158 0.63 1.60 -23.38
CA PRO A 158 1.68 2.30 -24.14
C PRO A 158 2.24 3.51 -23.38
N ASP A 159 1.34 4.15 -22.65
CA ASP A 159 1.58 5.29 -21.80
C ASP A 159 2.48 4.91 -20.61
N ILE A 160 2.05 3.92 -19.83
CA ILE A 160 2.79 3.37 -18.69
C ILE A 160 4.17 2.90 -19.13
N GLN A 161 4.28 2.21 -20.27
CA GLN A 161 5.55 1.77 -20.85
C GLN A 161 6.47 2.96 -21.10
N THR A 162 5.99 4.01 -21.77
CA THR A 162 6.81 5.19 -22.09
C THR A 162 7.37 5.85 -20.83
N PHE A 163 6.54 6.02 -19.81
CA PHE A 163 6.96 6.61 -18.54
C PHE A 163 7.90 5.69 -17.75
N ALA A 164 7.69 4.38 -17.78
CA ALA A 164 8.58 3.40 -17.16
C ALA A 164 9.98 3.43 -17.79
N GLN A 165 10.06 3.38 -19.13
CA GLN A 165 11.32 3.44 -19.87
C GLN A 165 12.08 4.72 -19.55
N ARG A 166 11.44 5.87 -19.73
CA ARG A 166 12.06 7.18 -19.48
C ARG A 166 12.47 7.36 -18.02
N GLY A 167 11.65 6.89 -17.08
CA GLY A 167 11.94 6.97 -15.65
C GLY A 167 13.18 6.15 -15.30
N VAL A 168 13.25 4.90 -15.78
CA VAL A 168 14.40 4.03 -15.60
C VAL A 168 15.66 4.63 -16.22
N ASP A 169 15.59 5.05 -17.49
CA ASP A 169 16.74 5.58 -18.23
C ASP A 169 17.27 6.89 -17.62
N ARG A 170 16.38 7.75 -17.11
CA ARG A 170 16.77 8.98 -16.40
C ARG A 170 17.58 8.66 -15.13
N VAL A 171 17.14 7.67 -14.36
CA VAL A 171 17.70 7.39 -13.04
C VAL A 171 18.95 6.53 -13.13
N LEU A 172 18.91 5.48 -13.94
CA LEU A 172 19.99 4.51 -14.09
C LEU A 172 21.05 5.05 -15.07
N GLY A 173 20.64 5.83 -16.06
CA GLY A 173 21.53 6.42 -17.06
C GLY A 173 21.81 5.47 -18.21
N MET A 174 22.34 6.02 -19.30
CA MET A 174 22.57 5.29 -20.56
C MET A 174 24.07 5.00 -20.80
N ASP A 175 24.87 4.91 -19.74
CA ASP A 175 26.30 4.56 -19.86
C ASP A 175 26.43 3.04 -20.07
N THR A 176 27.06 2.62 -21.16
CA THR A 176 27.30 1.19 -21.49
C THR A 176 28.62 0.66 -20.96
N GLU A 177 29.53 1.55 -20.55
CA GLU A 177 30.93 1.24 -20.30
C GLU A 177 31.23 1.09 -18.81
N ASN A 178 30.51 1.83 -17.96
CA ASN A 178 30.79 1.89 -16.52
C ASN A 178 29.63 1.34 -15.67
N TRP A 179 30.00 0.72 -14.55
CA TRP A 179 29.05 0.35 -13.50
C TRP A 179 28.63 1.58 -12.69
N LYS A 180 27.35 1.63 -12.32
CA LYS A 180 26.81 2.68 -11.47
C LYS A 180 26.15 2.09 -10.23
N THR A 181 26.63 2.48 -9.06
CA THR A 181 25.96 2.20 -7.78
C THR A 181 24.71 3.06 -7.66
N ILE A 182 23.59 2.43 -7.29
CA ILE A 182 22.32 3.14 -7.08
C ILE A 182 21.80 2.99 -5.65
N ASN A 183 21.03 3.98 -5.21
CA ASN A 183 20.17 3.82 -4.05
C ASN A 183 18.82 3.28 -4.51
N VAL A 184 18.50 2.03 -4.13
CA VAL A 184 17.28 1.35 -4.61
C VAL A 184 16.02 2.12 -4.22
N TRP A 185 15.95 2.64 -2.98
CA TRP A 185 14.80 3.44 -2.52
C TRP A 185 14.58 4.69 -3.38
N ASN A 186 15.62 5.52 -3.56
CA ASN A 186 15.54 6.73 -4.36
C ASN A 186 15.24 6.43 -5.83
N THR A 187 15.70 5.28 -6.33
CA THR A 187 15.44 4.83 -7.68
C THR A 187 13.94 4.63 -7.91
N TRP A 188 13.30 3.84 -7.05
CA TRP A 188 11.85 3.62 -7.13
C TRP A 188 11.04 4.88 -6.84
N MET A 189 11.49 5.73 -5.91
CA MET A 189 10.86 7.03 -5.62
C MET A 189 10.92 8.01 -6.81
N SER A 190 11.84 7.81 -7.75
CA SER A 190 11.94 8.64 -8.95
C SER A 190 11.12 8.07 -10.12
N ILE A 191 11.00 6.74 -10.22
CA ILE A 191 10.34 6.05 -11.34
C ILE A 191 8.83 6.00 -11.17
N VAL A 192 8.33 5.69 -9.97
CA VAL A 192 6.91 5.38 -9.73
C VAL A 192 5.99 6.62 -9.80
N PRO A 193 6.33 7.79 -9.21
CA PRO A 193 5.36 8.89 -9.11
C PRO A 193 4.77 9.37 -10.44
N PRO A 194 5.55 9.56 -11.53
CA PRO A 194 5.00 9.92 -12.83
C PRO A 194 4.02 8.89 -13.39
N ILE A 195 4.32 7.60 -13.24
CA ILE A 195 3.51 6.50 -13.79
C ILE A 195 2.20 6.36 -13.01
N SER A 196 2.27 6.41 -11.69
CA SER A 196 1.08 6.37 -10.83
C SER A 196 0.18 7.59 -11.06
N ASN A 197 0.74 8.79 -11.25
CA ASN A 197 -0.06 9.98 -11.57
C ASN A 197 -0.67 9.96 -12.98
N LEU A 198 -0.10 9.21 -13.93
CA LEU A 198 -0.68 9.05 -15.27
C LEU A 198 -2.11 8.51 -15.23
N VAL A 199 -2.37 7.55 -14.33
CA VAL A 199 -3.72 7.01 -14.12
C VAL A 199 -4.63 8.01 -13.40
N LEU A 200 -4.07 8.88 -12.56
CA LEU A 200 -4.86 9.82 -11.75
C LEU A 200 -5.27 11.07 -12.53
N VAL A 201 -4.33 11.66 -13.27
CA VAL A 201 -4.48 12.99 -13.89
C VAL A 201 -4.18 13.01 -15.39
N GLY A 202 -3.75 11.88 -15.97
CA GLY A 202 -3.38 11.80 -17.38
C GLY A 202 -2.04 12.44 -17.71
N ARG A 203 -1.64 12.33 -18.98
CA ARG A 203 -0.35 12.81 -19.50
C ARG A 203 0.02 14.27 -19.13
N PRO A 204 -0.89 15.27 -19.20
CA PRO A 204 -0.51 16.67 -19.14
C PRO A 204 0.27 17.11 -17.89
N LEU A 205 0.08 16.42 -16.77
CA LEU A 205 0.70 16.79 -15.49
C LEU A 205 1.83 15.84 -15.06
N CYS A 206 2.08 14.75 -15.79
CA CYS A 206 3.06 13.74 -15.40
C CYS A 206 4.51 14.16 -15.63
N ASP A 207 4.73 15.27 -16.33
CA ASP A 207 6.07 15.88 -16.52
C ASP A 207 6.24 17.17 -15.71
N ASN A 208 5.20 17.58 -14.97
CA ASN A 208 5.25 18.78 -14.16
C ASN A 208 5.92 18.48 -12.82
N GLU A 209 7.19 18.84 -12.69
CA GLU A 209 7.99 18.56 -11.50
C GLU A 209 7.43 19.22 -10.23
N GLU A 210 6.86 20.43 -10.32
CA GLU A 210 6.23 21.11 -9.16
C GLU A 210 5.00 20.34 -8.66
N PHE A 211 4.16 19.86 -9.58
CA PHE A 211 2.99 19.03 -9.27
C PHE A 211 3.40 17.69 -8.65
N LEU A 212 4.31 16.95 -9.29
CA LEU A 212 4.76 15.63 -8.82
C LEU A 212 5.41 15.73 -7.45
N HIS A 213 6.33 16.69 -7.27
CA HIS A 213 6.97 16.93 -5.98
C HIS A 213 5.94 17.24 -4.90
N SER A 214 4.96 18.10 -5.19
CA SER A 214 3.90 18.45 -4.25
C SER A 214 3.06 17.24 -3.82
N MET A 215 2.77 16.33 -4.75
CA MET A 215 1.97 15.15 -4.45
C MET A 215 2.77 14.08 -3.67
N VAL A 216 4.06 13.90 -3.99
CA VAL A 216 4.98 13.06 -3.19
C VAL A 216 5.11 13.62 -1.76
N SER A 217 5.39 14.92 -1.62
CA SER A 217 5.49 15.57 -0.30
C SER A 217 4.19 15.45 0.50
N PHE A 218 3.03 15.50 -0.16
CA PHE A 218 1.75 15.27 0.51
C PHE A 218 1.68 13.87 1.16
N ALA A 219 2.10 12.82 0.44
CA ALA A 219 2.10 11.46 0.97
C ALA A 219 3.06 11.30 2.15
N GLU A 220 4.24 11.93 2.08
CA GLU A 220 5.22 11.94 3.18
C GLU A 220 4.68 12.68 4.42
N HIS A 221 4.06 13.85 4.24
CA HIS A 221 3.43 14.58 5.34
C HIS A 221 2.27 13.79 5.97
N CYS A 222 1.47 13.07 5.18
CA CYS A 222 0.44 12.17 5.71
C CYS A 222 1.06 11.10 6.63
N SER A 223 2.14 10.46 6.19
CA SER A 223 2.86 9.46 6.99
C SER A 223 3.35 10.06 8.31
N MET A 224 3.92 11.27 8.27
CA MET A 224 4.36 11.93 9.50
C MET A 224 3.21 12.33 10.43
N ASN A 225 2.12 12.85 9.88
CA ASN A 225 0.94 13.22 10.65
C ASN A 225 0.33 12.01 11.36
N ILE A 226 0.31 10.83 10.71
CA ILE A 226 -0.17 9.59 11.33
C ILE A 226 0.64 9.26 12.59
N LEU A 227 1.96 9.37 12.52
CA LEU A 227 2.83 9.12 13.68
C LEU A 227 2.56 10.10 14.81
N LEU A 228 2.50 11.39 14.49
CA LEU A 228 2.33 12.45 15.48
C LEU A 228 0.93 12.45 16.10
N LEU A 229 -0.13 12.27 15.31
CA LEU A 229 -1.51 12.32 15.77
C LEU A 229 -1.90 11.17 16.69
N ASN A 230 -1.23 10.04 16.53
CA ASN A 230 -1.37 8.94 17.47
C ASN A 230 -0.94 9.36 18.88
N LEU A 231 0.10 10.19 19.02
CA LEU A 231 0.58 10.71 20.31
C LEU A 231 -0.39 11.68 20.99
N ILE A 232 -1.32 12.26 20.23
CA ILE A 232 -2.19 13.35 20.69
C ILE A 232 -3.47 12.80 21.37
N PRO A 233 -3.89 13.38 22.52
CA PRO A 233 -5.18 13.10 23.13
C PRO A 233 -6.39 13.35 22.23
N LEU A 234 -7.38 12.44 22.25
CA LEU A 234 -8.58 12.54 21.38
C LEU A 234 -9.28 13.89 21.42
N TRP A 235 -9.35 14.54 22.58
CA TRP A 235 -10.02 15.84 22.74
C TRP A 235 -9.19 17.01 22.19
N LEU A 236 -7.86 16.87 22.13
CA LEU A 236 -6.96 17.84 21.48
C LEU A 236 -6.81 17.58 19.98
N GLN A 237 -7.07 16.35 19.52
CA GLN A 237 -6.90 15.97 18.13
C GLN A 237 -7.60 16.93 17.14
N PRO A 238 -8.85 17.40 17.34
CA PRO A 238 -9.47 18.33 16.41
C PRO A 238 -8.65 19.62 16.20
N VAL A 239 -8.01 20.15 17.25
CA VAL A 239 -7.22 21.39 17.16
C VAL A 239 -5.85 21.08 16.57
N VAL A 240 -5.14 20.10 17.15
CA VAL A 240 -3.77 19.76 16.78
C VAL A 240 -3.69 19.19 15.37
N ALA A 241 -4.65 18.37 14.95
CA ALA A 241 -4.68 17.83 13.59
C ALA A 241 -4.84 18.90 12.54
N ARG A 242 -5.63 19.95 12.80
CA ARG A 242 -5.76 21.09 11.87
C ARG A 242 -4.45 21.87 11.74
N LEU A 243 -3.65 21.95 12.80
CA LEU A 243 -2.33 22.58 12.77
C LEU A 243 -1.28 21.68 12.08
N LEU A 244 -1.25 20.39 12.43
CA LEU A 244 -0.31 19.44 11.85
C LEU A 244 -0.52 19.21 10.35
N THR A 245 -1.76 19.36 9.87
CA THR A 245 -2.11 19.20 8.44
C THR A 245 -1.94 20.48 7.62
N ILE A 246 -1.40 21.57 8.18
CA ILE A 246 -1.09 22.79 7.39
C ILE A 246 -0.20 22.49 6.17
N PRO A 247 0.87 21.68 6.27
CA PRO A 247 1.66 21.28 5.10
C PRO A 247 0.83 20.54 4.04
N ASN A 248 -0.09 19.66 4.46
CA ASN A 248 -1.01 18.98 3.53
C ASN A 248 -1.87 19.98 2.74
N TRP A 249 -2.34 21.06 3.38
CA TRP A 249 -3.06 22.14 2.70
C TRP A 249 -2.19 22.90 1.71
N TRP A 250 -0.91 23.13 2.02
CA TRP A 250 0.02 23.76 1.08
C TRP A 250 0.29 22.87 -0.13
N CYS A 251 0.59 21.59 0.08
CA CYS A 251 0.74 20.63 -1.01
C CYS A 251 -0.51 20.55 -1.88
N TRP A 252 -1.71 20.49 -1.28
CA TRP A 252 -2.94 20.49 -2.05
C TRP A 252 -3.15 21.80 -2.82
N ARG A 253 -2.79 22.96 -2.27
CA ARG A 253 -2.87 24.25 -3.00
C ARG A 253 -1.94 24.27 -4.22
N THR A 254 -0.71 23.78 -4.05
CA THR A 254 0.26 23.69 -5.14
C THR A 254 -0.21 22.71 -6.21
N SER A 255 -0.70 21.52 -5.84
CA SER A 255 -1.22 20.56 -6.83
C SER A 255 -2.49 21.08 -7.52
N THR A 256 -3.38 21.74 -6.77
CA THR A 256 -4.65 22.28 -7.28
C THR A 256 -4.47 23.41 -8.30
N LYS A 257 -3.35 24.15 -8.26
CA LYS A 257 -2.96 25.11 -9.30
C LYS A 257 -2.98 24.48 -10.70
N TYR A 258 -2.63 23.19 -10.78
CA TYR A 258 -2.53 22.43 -12.03
C TYR A 258 -3.76 21.55 -12.28
N THR A 259 -4.28 20.87 -11.25
CA THR A 259 -5.41 19.96 -11.45
C THR A 259 -6.73 20.70 -11.64
N LEU A 260 -6.92 21.88 -11.05
CA LEU A 260 -8.22 22.57 -11.11
C LEU A 260 -8.57 23.07 -12.52
N PRO A 261 -7.65 23.69 -13.29
CA PRO A 261 -7.89 23.99 -14.70
C PRO A 261 -8.26 22.74 -15.50
N LEU A 262 -7.48 21.66 -15.34
CA LEU A 262 -7.71 20.39 -16.04
C LEU A 262 -9.08 19.78 -15.71
N ILE A 263 -9.48 19.78 -14.43
CA ILE A 263 -10.78 19.27 -13.99
C ILE A 263 -11.93 20.12 -14.55
N ARG A 264 -11.80 21.45 -14.54
CA ARG A 264 -12.83 22.37 -15.08
C ARG A 264 -12.98 22.20 -16.58
N GLU A 265 -11.88 22.10 -17.31
CA GLU A 265 -11.87 21.79 -18.73
C GLU A 265 -12.57 20.46 -19.00
N ARG A 266 -12.24 19.42 -18.22
CA ARG A 266 -12.86 18.09 -18.37
C ARG A 266 -14.36 18.11 -18.14
N LEU A 267 -14.82 18.76 -17.06
CA LEU A 267 -16.25 18.92 -16.76
C LEU A 267 -16.97 19.70 -17.87
N HIS A 268 -16.35 20.74 -18.40
CA HIS A 268 -16.90 21.53 -19.51
C HIS A 268 -17.03 20.67 -20.78
N ALA A 269 -15.95 20.04 -21.22
CA ALA A 269 -15.93 19.22 -22.43
C ALA A 269 -16.94 18.07 -22.38
N MET A 270 -16.99 17.35 -21.26
CA MET A 270 -17.97 16.25 -21.07
C MET A 270 -19.41 16.77 -21.08
N LYS A 271 -19.69 17.94 -20.48
CA LYS A 271 -21.03 18.54 -20.51
C LYS A 271 -21.44 18.95 -21.92
N GLN A 272 -20.54 19.57 -22.69
CA GLN A 272 -20.84 20.00 -24.06
C GLN A 272 -21.04 18.82 -25.01
N LYS A 273 -20.25 17.77 -24.84
CA LYS A 273 -20.42 16.52 -25.59
C LYS A 273 -21.80 15.90 -25.36
N VAL A 274 -22.26 15.84 -24.10
CA VAL A 274 -23.62 15.35 -23.77
C VAL A 274 -24.71 16.29 -24.30
N ALA A 275 -24.47 17.59 -24.36
CA ALA A 275 -25.39 18.56 -24.93
C ALA A 275 -25.48 18.51 -26.47
N GLY A 276 -24.62 17.72 -27.12
CA GLY A 276 -24.60 17.59 -28.58
C GLY A 276 -23.92 18.75 -29.30
N ASP A 277 -23.00 19.45 -28.64
CA ASP A 277 -22.20 20.51 -29.28
C ASP A 277 -21.31 19.91 -30.38
N PRO A 278 -21.44 20.33 -31.65
CA PRO A 278 -20.65 19.81 -32.77
C PRO A 278 -19.14 19.93 -32.55
N THR A 279 -18.68 20.94 -31.79
CA THR A 279 -17.25 21.15 -31.51
C THR A 279 -16.63 20.08 -30.61
N PHE A 280 -17.45 19.37 -29.83
CA PHE A 280 -17.02 18.32 -28.89
C PHE A 280 -17.43 16.91 -29.33
N GLN A 281 -18.01 16.76 -30.52
CA GLN A 281 -18.48 15.46 -31.01
C GLN A 281 -17.34 14.46 -31.18
N ASP A 282 -16.21 14.91 -31.75
CA ASP A 282 -15.00 14.10 -31.96
C ASP A 282 -14.03 14.12 -30.77
N TRP A 283 -14.36 14.84 -29.70
CA TRP A 283 -13.49 14.90 -28.52
C TRP A 283 -13.50 13.55 -27.79
N ILE A 284 -12.32 12.96 -27.65
CA ILE A 284 -12.13 11.67 -26.97
C ILE A 284 -11.91 11.91 -25.49
N GLU A 285 -12.74 11.28 -24.66
CA GLU A 285 -12.60 11.32 -23.20
C GLU A 285 -11.30 10.63 -22.77
N PRO A 286 -10.38 11.35 -22.09
CA PRO A 286 -9.16 10.73 -21.62
C PRO A 286 -9.45 9.69 -20.52
N GLN A 287 -8.68 8.61 -20.50
CA GLN A 287 -8.90 7.50 -19.58
C GLN A 287 -8.10 7.67 -18.28
N ASP A 288 -8.58 8.57 -17.43
CA ASP A 288 -7.97 8.87 -16.13
C ASP A 288 -9.01 8.93 -15.00
N PHE A 289 -8.53 8.94 -13.76
CA PHE A 289 -9.39 8.96 -12.57
C PHE A 289 -10.30 10.19 -12.52
N ILE A 290 -9.87 11.35 -13.02
CA ILE A 290 -10.71 12.55 -13.11
C ILE A 290 -11.96 12.25 -13.94
N THR A 291 -11.78 11.70 -15.14
CA THR A 291 -12.90 11.36 -16.05
C THR A 291 -13.81 10.32 -15.42
N TRP A 292 -13.24 9.24 -14.88
CA TRP A 292 -14.03 8.17 -14.28
C TRP A 292 -14.81 8.65 -13.04
N SER A 293 -14.26 9.61 -12.29
CA SER A 293 -14.95 10.25 -11.17
C SER A 293 -16.15 11.06 -11.63
N ILE A 294 -16.00 11.86 -12.69
CA ILE A 294 -17.09 12.63 -13.30
C ILE A 294 -18.17 11.68 -13.82
N GLN A 295 -17.79 10.66 -14.59
CA GLN A 295 -18.73 9.66 -15.13
C GLN A 295 -19.54 8.97 -14.03
N LEU A 296 -18.90 8.52 -12.95
CA LEU A 296 -19.59 7.87 -11.84
C LEU A 296 -20.54 8.83 -11.12
N ALA A 297 -20.07 10.05 -10.81
CA ALA A 297 -20.86 11.04 -10.10
C ALA A 297 -22.09 11.49 -10.93
N THR A 298 -21.94 11.65 -12.25
CA THR A 298 -23.05 11.92 -13.17
C THR A 298 -24.05 10.77 -13.20
N MET A 299 -23.57 9.53 -13.31
CA MET A 299 -24.44 8.35 -13.33
C MET A 299 -25.25 8.21 -12.03
N GLU A 300 -24.62 8.49 -10.89
CA GLU A 300 -25.22 8.40 -9.56
C GLU A 300 -26.01 9.65 -9.15
N LYS A 301 -25.98 10.69 -10.00
CA LYS A 301 -26.58 12.01 -9.72
C LYS A 301 -26.07 12.62 -8.41
N ASP A 302 -24.82 12.36 -8.04
CA ASP A 302 -24.18 12.97 -6.87
C ASP A 302 -23.48 14.28 -7.28
N SER A 303 -24.22 15.38 -7.20
CA SER A 303 -23.69 16.72 -7.51
C SER A 303 -22.55 17.15 -6.59
N SER A 304 -22.44 16.60 -5.38
CA SER A 304 -21.37 16.95 -4.44
C SER A 304 -20.01 16.44 -4.90
N GLU A 305 -19.98 15.43 -5.78
CA GLU A 305 -18.75 14.84 -6.34
C GLU A 305 -18.44 15.35 -7.74
N LEU A 306 -19.28 16.24 -8.27
CA LEU A 306 -19.02 17.01 -9.50
C LEU A 306 -18.38 18.38 -9.21
N ASP A 307 -18.22 18.76 -7.94
CA ASP A 307 -17.45 19.95 -7.56
C ASP A 307 -15.97 19.76 -7.94
N PRO A 308 -15.38 20.64 -8.78
CA PRO A 308 -13.96 20.57 -9.14
C PRO A 308 -13.02 20.49 -7.94
N ILE A 309 -13.36 21.14 -6.82
CA ILE A 309 -12.56 21.12 -5.59
C ILE A 309 -12.67 19.75 -4.89
N MET A 310 -13.84 19.11 -4.91
CA MET A 310 -14.00 17.76 -4.39
C MET A 310 -13.18 16.76 -5.19
N ILE A 311 -13.24 16.85 -6.54
CA ILE A 311 -12.47 15.98 -7.43
C ILE A 311 -10.97 16.16 -7.19
N SER A 312 -10.47 17.40 -7.05
CA SER A 312 -9.04 17.60 -6.79
C SER A 312 -8.59 17.00 -5.46
N LYS A 313 -9.41 17.12 -4.41
CA LYS A 313 -9.13 16.50 -3.11
C LYS A 313 -9.23 14.97 -3.13
N ARG A 314 -10.05 14.38 -4.00
CA ARG A 314 -10.17 12.93 -4.17
C ARG A 314 -8.89 12.26 -4.72
N LEU A 315 -7.99 13.02 -5.33
CA LEU A 315 -6.68 12.53 -5.79
C LEU A 315 -5.75 12.21 -4.61
N LEU A 316 -5.85 12.96 -3.51
CA LEU A 316 -4.98 12.87 -2.34
C LEU A 316 -4.92 11.49 -1.66
N PRO A 317 -6.05 10.83 -1.32
CA PRO A 317 -6.00 9.50 -0.72
C PRO A 317 -5.49 8.43 -1.69
N LEU A 318 -5.66 8.61 -3.00
CA LEU A 318 -5.15 7.69 -4.00
C LEU A 318 -3.64 7.80 -4.12
N GLU A 319 -3.12 9.03 -4.10
CA GLU A 319 -1.68 9.29 -4.12
C GLU A 319 -0.96 8.65 -2.93
N PHE A 320 -1.50 8.83 -1.72
CA PHE A 320 -0.96 8.20 -0.52
C PHE A 320 -0.93 6.66 -0.65
N ALA A 321 -1.96 6.07 -1.26
CA ALA A 321 -2.09 4.62 -1.37
C ALA A 321 -1.23 3.99 -2.48
N SER A 322 -1.04 4.67 -3.61
CA SER A 322 -0.37 4.13 -4.81
C SER A 322 1.16 4.16 -4.71
N PHE A 323 1.74 5.07 -3.93
CA PHE A 323 3.18 5.30 -3.94
C PHE A 323 3.98 4.31 -3.12
N HIS A 324 3.88 4.40 -1.78
CA HIS A 324 4.78 3.66 -0.89
C HIS A 324 4.63 2.15 -1.06
N THR A 325 3.43 1.65 -1.36
CA THR A 325 3.18 0.21 -1.54
C THR A 325 3.87 -0.33 -2.79
N THR A 326 3.76 0.36 -3.94
CA THR A 326 4.45 -0.02 -5.18
C THR A 326 5.97 0.13 -5.03
N ILE A 327 6.45 1.23 -4.43
CA ILE A 327 7.89 1.47 -4.20
C ILE A 327 8.50 0.37 -3.32
N LEU A 328 7.87 0.03 -2.18
CA LEU A 328 8.36 -1.05 -1.31
C LEU A 328 8.33 -2.42 -1.98
N THR A 329 7.31 -2.67 -2.82
CA THR A 329 7.20 -3.92 -3.57
C THR A 329 8.30 -4.01 -4.62
N GLY A 330 8.48 -2.99 -5.46
CA GLY A 330 9.55 -2.92 -6.46
C GLY A 330 10.94 -3.01 -5.83
N HIS A 331 11.17 -2.26 -4.74
CA HIS A 331 12.39 -2.34 -3.95
C HIS A 331 12.68 -3.77 -3.49
N SER A 332 11.66 -4.45 -2.97
CA SER A 332 11.79 -5.83 -2.50
C SER A 332 12.09 -6.80 -3.63
N ILE A 333 11.38 -6.69 -4.77
CA ILE A 333 11.59 -7.50 -5.97
C ILE A 333 13.03 -7.41 -6.44
N LEU A 334 13.53 -6.18 -6.61
CA LEU A 334 14.89 -5.97 -7.10
C LEU A 334 15.90 -6.60 -6.14
N LEU A 335 15.79 -6.30 -4.85
CA LEU A 335 16.70 -6.85 -3.83
C LEU A 335 16.61 -8.38 -3.71
N ASP A 336 15.44 -8.99 -3.86
CA ASP A 336 15.28 -10.45 -3.77
C ASP A 336 15.94 -11.14 -4.96
N LEU A 337 15.83 -10.55 -6.16
CA LEU A 337 16.48 -11.06 -7.36
C LEU A 337 18.00 -10.91 -7.31
N VAL A 338 18.52 -9.71 -7.00
CA VAL A 338 19.97 -9.49 -7.01
C VAL A 338 20.69 -10.14 -5.83
N SER A 339 20.01 -10.40 -4.71
CA SER A 339 20.60 -11.12 -3.57
C SER A 339 20.44 -12.63 -3.65
N SER A 340 19.87 -13.15 -4.73
CA SER A 340 19.77 -14.59 -4.98
C SER A 340 21.10 -15.14 -5.51
N ASP A 341 21.39 -16.40 -5.20
CA ASP A 341 22.55 -17.09 -5.76
C ASP A 341 22.50 -17.03 -7.30
N PRO A 342 23.53 -16.48 -7.98
CA PRO A 342 23.55 -16.38 -9.44
C PRO A 342 23.37 -17.73 -10.15
N SER A 343 23.78 -18.84 -9.52
CA SER A 343 23.61 -20.19 -10.08
C SER A 343 22.13 -20.61 -10.23
N CYS A 344 21.20 -19.94 -9.54
CA CYS A 344 19.76 -20.12 -9.76
C CYS A 344 19.29 -19.62 -11.12
N GLY A 345 20.07 -18.76 -11.80
CA GLY A 345 19.77 -18.27 -13.16
C GLY A 345 18.50 -17.42 -13.28
N TYR A 346 18.01 -16.84 -12.16
CA TYR A 346 16.74 -16.12 -12.14
C TYR A 346 16.71 -14.92 -13.10
N ILE A 347 17.71 -14.05 -13.05
CA ILE A 347 17.77 -12.84 -13.89
C ILE A 347 17.81 -13.22 -15.37
N ASP A 348 18.62 -14.21 -15.75
CA ASP A 348 18.73 -14.64 -17.15
C ASP A 348 17.44 -15.27 -17.69
N ALA A 349 16.78 -16.11 -16.89
CA ALA A 349 15.52 -16.72 -17.27
C ALA A 349 14.36 -15.70 -17.34
N LEU A 350 14.39 -14.66 -16.51
CA LEU A 350 13.45 -13.54 -16.58
C LEU A 350 13.70 -12.67 -17.81
N ARG A 351 14.97 -12.37 -18.10
CA ARG A 351 15.38 -11.62 -19.29
C ARG A 351 15.01 -12.35 -20.58
N GLU A 352 15.25 -13.67 -20.64
CA GLU A 352 14.80 -14.51 -21.77
C GLU A 352 13.29 -14.45 -21.94
N GLU A 353 12.51 -14.64 -20.86
CA GLU A 353 11.05 -14.58 -20.92
C GLU A 353 10.57 -13.22 -21.43
N SER A 354 11.08 -12.12 -20.87
CA SER A 354 10.74 -10.76 -21.31
C SER A 354 11.07 -10.55 -22.79
N ALA A 355 12.23 -11.00 -23.26
CA ALA A 355 12.64 -10.84 -24.67
C ALA A 355 11.75 -11.65 -25.61
N ARG A 356 11.50 -12.93 -25.27
CA ARG A 356 10.67 -13.83 -26.07
C ARG A 356 9.23 -13.34 -26.18
N VAL A 357 8.63 -12.91 -25.06
CA VAL A 357 7.25 -12.42 -25.06
C VAL A 357 7.15 -11.10 -25.82
N LEU A 358 8.08 -10.16 -25.63
CA LEU A 358 8.08 -8.89 -26.37
C LEU A 358 8.19 -9.11 -27.88
N ALA A 359 9.08 -10.01 -28.31
CA ALA A 359 9.20 -10.38 -29.73
C ALA A 359 7.91 -11.00 -30.28
N GLY A 360 7.26 -11.88 -29.49
CA GLY A 360 5.98 -12.50 -29.86
C GLY A 360 4.80 -11.52 -30.00
N GLU A 361 4.88 -10.36 -29.36
CA GLU A 361 3.88 -9.28 -29.45
C GLU A 361 4.28 -8.18 -30.46
N GLY A 362 5.28 -8.45 -31.33
CA GLY A 362 5.68 -7.51 -32.38
C GLY A 362 6.53 -6.33 -31.88
N GLY A 363 7.21 -6.49 -30.74
CA GLY A 363 8.11 -5.47 -30.19
C GLY A 363 7.43 -4.38 -29.35
N GLN A 364 6.12 -4.52 -29.07
CA GLN A 364 5.38 -3.61 -28.21
C GLN A 364 4.66 -4.37 -27.10
N TRP A 365 4.64 -3.82 -25.88
CA TRP A 365 3.93 -4.47 -24.80
C TRP A 365 2.43 -4.31 -24.97
N THR A 366 1.73 -5.44 -24.98
CA THR A 366 0.27 -5.50 -24.86
C THR A 366 -0.09 -6.10 -23.50
N ARG A 367 -1.33 -5.89 -23.06
CA ARG A 367 -1.83 -6.53 -21.85
C ARG A 367 -1.81 -8.06 -21.95
N ASN A 368 -2.08 -8.58 -23.15
CA ASN A 368 -1.96 -10.01 -23.43
C ASN A 368 -0.51 -10.49 -23.26
N GLY A 369 0.46 -9.75 -23.80
CA GLY A 369 1.89 -9.99 -23.58
C GLY A 369 2.26 -10.02 -22.10
N LEU A 370 1.87 -9.00 -21.33
CA LEU A 370 2.14 -8.93 -19.89
C LEU A 370 1.54 -10.12 -19.10
N SER A 371 0.43 -10.69 -19.59
CA SER A 371 -0.19 -11.87 -18.99
C SER A 371 0.62 -13.16 -19.18
N LYS A 372 1.48 -13.21 -20.21
CA LYS A 372 2.36 -14.34 -20.57
C LYS A 372 3.73 -14.31 -19.86
N LEU A 373 4.03 -13.24 -19.11
CA LEU A 373 5.24 -13.12 -18.29
C LEU A 373 5.10 -13.92 -16.99
N TYR A 374 5.02 -15.25 -17.08
CA TYR A 374 4.73 -16.14 -15.96
C TYR A 374 5.82 -16.16 -14.91
N ARG A 375 7.09 -16.16 -15.32
CA ARG A 375 8.25 -16.16 -14.42
C ARG A 375 8.40 -14.82 -13.73
N LEU A 376 8.25 -13.71 -14.45
CA LEU A 376 8.30 -12.38 -13.83
C LEU A 376 7.14 -12.18 -12.84
N ASP A 377 5.93 -12.57 -13.21
CA ASP A 377 4.77 -12.55 -12.33
C ASP A 377 4.97 -13.40 -11.07
N SER A 378 5.60 -14.58 -11.22
CA SER A 378 5.97 -15.45 -10.10
C SER A 378 7.03 -14.82 -9.20
N ALA A 379 8.08 -14.22 -9.77
CA ALA A 379 9.16 -13.57 -9.03
C ALA A 379 8.62 -12.39 -8.19
N MET A 380 7.69 -11.63 -8.75
CA MET A 380 7.01 -10.52 -8.09
C MET A 380 6.09 -11.00 -6.97
N ARG A 381 5.27 -12.04 -7.22
CA ARG A 381 4.41 -12.65 -6.21
C ARG A 381 5.20 -13.27 -5.06
N GLU A 382 6.33 -13.92 -5.36
CA GLU A 382 7.19 -14.50 -4.33
C GLU A 382 7.82 -13.40 -3.46
N SER A 383 8.20 -12.27 -4.05
CA SER A 383 8.71 -11.11 -3.29
C SER A 383 7.63 -10.57 -2.36
N GLN A 384 6.37 -10.45 -2.80
CA GLN A 384 5.25 -10.09 -1.92
C GLN A 384 5.01 -11.07 -0.77
N ARG A 385 5.43 -12.34 -0.92
CA ARG A 385 5.32 -13.37 0.11
C ARG A 385 6.45 -13.29 1.12
N ILE A 386 7.70 -13.34 0.67
CA ILE A 386 8.86 -13.40 1.57
C ILE A 386 9.27 -12.03 2.13
N SER A 387 9.11 -10.99 1.31
CA SER A 387 9.47 -9.61 1.62
C SER A 387 8.20 -8.78 1.84
N SER A 388 7.31 -9.28 2.70
CA SER A 388 6.02 -8.65 3.01
C SER A 388 6.21 -7.19 3.45
N ILE A 389 5.48 -6.25 2.82
CA ILE A 389 5.57 -4.82 3.17
C ILE A 389 4.99 -4.47 4.55
N ALA A 390 4.24 -5.40 5.14
CA ALA A 390 3.62 -5.27 6.46
C ALA A 390 3.41 -6.65 7.09
N THR A 391 3.14 -6.69 8.39
CA THR A 391 2.70 -7.90 9.11
C THR A 391 1.19 -8.13 9.02
N THR A 392 0.43 -7.03 8.95
CA THR A 392 -1.03 -7.00 8.83
C THR A 392 -1.40 -5.87 7.87
N ILE A 393 -2.39 -6.09 7.00
CA ILE A 393 -2.86 -5.08 6.03
C ILE A 393 -4.38 -5.04 5.85
N ILE A 394 -5.09 -6.08 6.32
CA ILE A 394 -6.55 -6.19 6.21
C ILE A 394 -7.15 -5.74 7.53
N HIS A 395 -7.53 -4.47 7.64
CA HIS A 395 -8.16 -3.95 8.86
C HIS A 395 -9.64 -3.70 8.65
N ARG A 396 -10.47 -4.12 9.62
CA ARG A 396 -11.88 -3.71 9.71
C ARG A 396 -12.19 -3.26 11.12
N LYS A 397 -13.01 -2.22 11.24
CA LYS A 397 -13.51 -1.75 12.54
C LYS A 397 -14.91 -2.27 12.76
N VAL A 398 -15.17 -2.88 13.91
CA VAL A 398 -16.53 -3.27 14.31
C VAL A 398 -17.36 -2.02 14.51
N VAL A 399 -18.41 -1.85 13.72
CA VAL A 399 -19.30 -0.68 13.77
C VAL A 399 -20.70 -1.03 14.29
N ALA A 400 -21.05 -2.32 14.31
CA ALA A 400 -22.28 -2.82 14.92
C ALA A 400 -22.41 -2.37 16.39
N GLU A 401 -23.61 -1.93 16.77
CA GLU A 401 -23.89 -1.35 18.09
C GLU A 401 -23.56 -2.31 19.24
N HIS A 402 -23.98 -3.58 19.11
CA HIS A 402 -23.78 -4.61 20.13
C HIS A 402 -22.51 -5.45 19.91
N GLY A 403 -21.61 -5.02 19.03
CA GLY A 403 -20.42 -5.81 18.68
C GLY A 403 -20.74 -7.04 17.84
N ILE A 404 -19.84 -8.03 17.86
CA ILE A 404 -19.94 -9.26 17.07
C ILE A 404 -19.63 -10.45 17.97
N ARG A 405 -20.44 -11.52 17.84
CA ARG A 405 -20.15 -12.82 18.44
C ARG A 405 -19.69 -13.78 17.34
N ASN A 406 -18.58 -14.46 17.58
CA ASN A 406 -18.05 -15.43 16.64
C ASN A 406 -18.75 -16.79 16.82
N PRO A 407 -19.21 -17.44 15.73
CA PRO A 407 -19.96 -18.68 15.83
C PRO A 407 -19.09 -19.92 16.12
N THR A 408 -17.78 -19.85 15.90
CA THR A 408 -16.87 -21.01 15.96
C THR A 408 -16.15 -21.10 17.30
N GLU A 409 -15.60 -19.98 17.77
CA GLU A 409 -14.78 -19.87 18.98
C GLU A 409 -15.54 -19.24 20.15
N ASP A 410 -16.78 -18.81 19.92
CA ASP A 410 -17.68 -18.22 20.91
C ASP A 410 -17.12 -17.00 21.68
N TRP A 411 -16.20 -16.25 21.06
CA TRP A 411 -15.77 -14.96 21.58
C TRP A 411 -16.74 -13.84 21.18
N HIS A 412 -16.76 -12.78 21.99
CA HIS A 412 -17.47 -11.54 21.68
C HIS A 412 -16.46 -10.39 21.61
N ILE A 413 -16.59 -9.57 20.57
CA ILE A 413 -15.82 -8.32 20.44
C ILE A 413 -16.78 -7.13 20.40
N PRO A 414 -16.54 -6.08 21.21
CA PRO A 414 -17.39 -4.90 21.24
C PRO A 414 -17.18 -4.00 20.02
N ARG A 415 -18.11 -3.06 19.84
CA ARG A 415 -18.00 -1.95 18.89
C ARG A 415 -16.67 -1.21 19.08
N GLY A 416 -16.03 -0.85 17.97
CA GLY A 416 -14.77 -0.12 17.94
C GLY A 416 -13.52 -1.01 17.85
N THR A 417 -13.65 -2.32 18.07
CA THR A 417 -12.55 -3.29 17.92
C THR A 417 -12.04 -3.29 16.47
N ILE A 418 -10.72 -3.35 16.30
CA ILE A 418 -10.10 -3.59 14.98
C ILE A 418 -9.85 -5.09 14.84
N VAL A 419 -10.43 -5.68 13.79
CA VAL A 419 -10.16 -7.07 13.39
C VAL A 419 -9.23 -7.11 12.18
N THR A 420 -8.34 -8.10 12.15
CA THR A 420 -7.34 -8.28 11.09
C THR A 420 -7.00 -9.75 10.86
N LEU A 421 -6.14 -10.02 9.86
CA LEU A 421 -5.57 -11.34 9.56
C LEU A 421 -4.05 -11.29 9.62
N SER A 422 -3.42 -12.39 10.06
CA SER A 422 -1.97 -12.52 10.15
C SER A 422 -1.32 -12.72 8.77
N MET A 423 -1.09 -11.62 8.04
CA MET A 423 -0.50 -11.71 6.70
C MET A 423 0.91 -12.32 6.72
N TYR A 424 1.80 -11.79 7.56
CA TYR A 424 3.18 -12.29 7.62
C TYR A 424 3.26 -13.75 8.09
N GLY A 425 2.43 -14.13 9.08
CA GLY A 425 2.37 -15.51 9.56
C GLY A 425 1.98 -16.49 8.45
N ILE A 426 0.89 -16.18 7.73
CA ILE A 426 0.38 -16.99 6.62
C ILE A 426 1.42 -17.13 5.51
N GLN A 427 2.04 -16.01 5.11
CA GLN A 427 3.01 -15.99 4.02
C GLN A 427 4.32 -16.74 4.36
N HIS A 428 4.61 -16.96 5.65
CA HIS A 428 5.81 -17.64 6.13
C HIS A 428 5.54 -19.02 6.75
N ASP A 429 4.33 -19.57 6.59
CA ASP A 429 3.98 -20.88 7.14
C ASP A 429 4.47 -22.02 6.24
N GLN A 430 5.21 -22.97 6.84
CA GLN A 430 5.70 -24.18 6.19
C GLN A 430 4.56 -25.11 5.75
N ASP A 431 3.43 -25.08 6.45
CA ASP A 431 2.27 -25.93 6.12
C ASP A 431 1.50 -25.40 4.89
N ILE A 432 1.76 -24.14 4.50
CA ILE A 432 1.16 -23.48 3.33
C ILE A 432 2.16 -23.39 2.19
N HIS A 433 3.41 -23.04 2.49
CA HIS A 433 4.46 -22.80 1.52
C HIS A 433 5.70 -23.66 1.85
N LYS A 434 6.09 -24.55 0.93
CA LYS A 434 7.30 -25.36 1.08
C LYS A 434 8.54 -24.46 1.15
N ASN A 435 9.37 -24.58 2.20
CA ASN A 435 10.57 -23.75 2.40
C ASN A 435 10.22 -22.24 2.35
N PRO A 436 9.40 -21.75 3.28
CA PRO A 436 8.85 -20.39 3.24
C PRO A 436 9.92 -19.32 3.51
N GLN A 437 11.07 -19.69 4.08
CA GLN A 437 12.19 -18.76 4.33
C GLN A 437 13.14 -18.63 3.14
N VAL A 438 12.88 -19.32 2.03
CA VAL A 438 13.69 -19.26 0.81
C VAL A 438 12.90 -18.58 -0.29
N TYR A 439 13.53 -17.60 -0.93
CA TYR A 439 13.01 -16.98 -2.14
C TYR A 439 13.18 -17.96 -3.33
N ASP A 440 12.07 -18.49 -3.86
CA ASP A 440 12.06 -19.23 -5.12
C ASP A 440 11.28 -18.42 -6.14
N ALA A 441 12.00 -17.66 -6.99
CA ALA A 441 11.40 -16.78 -7.99
C ALA A 441 10.38 -17.50 -8.88
N PHE A 442 10.54 -18.81 -9.10
CA PHE A 442 9.70 -19.61 -10.00
C PHE A 442 8.73 -20.53 -9.25
N ARG A 443 8.53 -20.31 -7.95
CA ARG A 443 7.57 -21.07 -7.11
C ARG A 443 6.18 -21.17 -7.74
N TYR A 444 5.72 -20.08 -8.35
CA TYR A 444 4.38 -19.97 -8.94
C TYR A 444 4.37 -20.12 -10.46
N SER A 445 5.51 -19.93 -11.15
CA SER A 445 5.59 -20.10 -12.61
C SER A 445 5.73 -21.56 -13.01
N LYS A 446 6.53 -22.38 -12.28
CA LYS A 446 6.76 -23.79 -12.63
C LYS A 446 5.46 -24.57 -12.88
N PRO A 447 4.43 -24.52 -12.00
CA PRO A 447 3.18 -25.23 -12.26
C PRO A 447 2.41 -24.67 -13.47
N ARG A 448 2.49 -23.35 -13.71
CA ARG A 448 1.82 -22.68 -14.84
C ARG A 448 2.48 -23.05 -16.16
N GLU A 449 3.82 -23.04 -16.22
CA GLU A 449 4.59 -23.42 -17.40
C GLU A 449 4.35 -24.90 -17.77
N VAL A 450 4.31 -25.79 -16.78
CA VAL A 450 3.96 -27.21 -16.99
C VAL A 450 2.53 -27.36 -17.51
N TYR A 451 1.60 -26.58 -16.99
CA TYR A 451 0.20 -26.58 -17.44
C TYR A 451 0.05 -26.06 -18.87
N GLU A 452 0.71 -24.95 -19.21
CA GLU A 452 0.61 -24.37 -20.55
C GLU A 452 1.22 -25.25 -21.64
N ALA A 453 2.24 -26.05 -21.29
CA ALA A 453 2.85 -27.02 -22.19
C ALA A 453 1.96 -28.25 -22.49
N GLN A 454 0.84 -28.43 -21.78
CA GLN A 454 -0.10 -29.52 -22.06
C GLN A 454 -0.91 -29.23 -23.33
N PRO A 455 -1.34 -30.28 -24.07
CA PRO A 455 -2.30 -30.12 -25.16
C PRO A 455 -3.60 -29.47 -24.67
N ASP A 456 -4.23 -28.65 -25.49
CA ASP A 456 -5.44 -27.91 -25.09
C ASP A 456 -6.61 -28.83 -24.73
N GLU A 457 -6.67 -30.05 -25.29
CA GLU A 457 -7.68 -31.06 -24.95
C GLU A 457 -7.51 -31.63 -23.54
N ALA A 458 -6.30 -31.55 -22.98
CA ALA A 458 -6.00 -32.00 -21.62
C ALA A 458 -6.27 -30.92 -20.56
N LYS A 459 -6.48 -29.66 -20.98
CA LYS A 459 -6.68 -28.52 -20.09
C LYS A 459 -8.11 -28.46 -19.56
N SER A 460 -8.30 -28.81 -18.30
CA SER A 460 -9.62 -28.66 -17.67
C SER A 460 -9.89 -27.21 -17.23
N PRO A 461 -11.16 -26.75 -17.23
CA PRO A 461 -11.52 -25.44 -16.71
C PRO A 461 -11.14 -25.23 -15.24
N GLU A 462 -11.18 -26.30 -14.44
CA GLU A 462 -10.82 -26.27 -13.01
C GLU A 462 -9.32 -26.05 -12.81
N GLU A 463 -8.48 -26.76 -13.57
CA GLU A 463 -7.03 -26.57 -13.54
C GLU A 463 -6.64 -25.19 -14.09
N THR A 464 -7.29 -24.72 -15.15
CA THR A 464 -7.12 -23.35 -15.65
C THR A 464 -7.35 -22.33 -14.53
N ALA A 465 -8.47 -22.47 -13.81
CA ALA A 465 -8.80 -21.57 -12.70
C ALA A 465 -7.77 -21.66 -11.56
N LYS A 466 -7.25 -22.86 -11.27
CA LYS A 466 -6.18 -23.06 -10.28
C LYS A 466 -4.88 -22.38 -10.69
N MET A 467 -4.46 -22.50 -11.94
CA MET A 467 -3.26 -21.86 -12.47
C MET A 467 -3.39 -20.33 -12.49
N ASN A 468 -4.56 -19.81 -12.87
CA ASN A 468 -4.83 -18.37 -12.83
C ASN A 468 -4.77 -17.79 -11.41
N ARG A 469 -5.07 -18.59 -10.37
CA ARG A 469 -4.93 -18.20 -8.96
C ARG A 469 -3.50 -18.15 -8.46
N LEU A 470 -2.52 -18.60 -9.26
CA LEU A 470 -1.09 -18.50 -8.94
C LEU A 470 -0.48 -17.16 -9.38
N GLY A 471 -1.21 -16.31 -10.10
CA GLY A 471 -0.70 -15.01 -10.52
C GLY A 471 -0.61 -13.99 -9.37
N MET A 472 0.24 -12.97 -9.52
CA MET A 472 0.45 -11.93 -8.48
C MET A 472 -0.86 -11.20 -8.08
N VAL A 473 -1.75 -10.94 -9.06
CA VAL A 473 -3.03 -10.26 -8.84
C VAL A 473 -4.08 -11.10 -8.09
N ALA A 474 -3.84 -12.39 -7.90
CA ALA A 474 -4.81 -13.31 -7.32
C ALA A 474 -4.75 -13.26 -5.79
N THR A 475 -5.87 -12.86 -5.16
CA THR A 475 -5.99 -12.83 -3.69
C THR A 475 -6.60 -14.12 -3.17
N SER A 476 -6.15 -14.57 -2.01
CA SER A 476 -6.67 -15.75 -1.32
C SER A 476 -6.39 -15.65 0.18
N ASP A 477 -6.94 -16.57 0.96
CA ASP A 477 -6.58 -16.77 2.37
C ASP A 477 -5.12 -17.21 2.58
N GLN A 478 -4.35 -17.43 1.51
CA GLN A 478 -2.91 -17.76 1.50
C GLN A 478 -2.04 -16.65 0.90
N HIS A 479 -2.64 -15.67 0.23
CA HIS A 479 -1.92 -14.57 -0.41
C HIS A 479 -2.72 -13.27 -0.24
N LEU A 480 -2.32 -12.51 0.78
CA LEU A 480 -3.06 -11.34 1.29
C LEU A 480 -2.40 -10.00 0.93
N ALA A 481 -1.36 -9.99 0.09
CA ALA A 481 -0.60 -8.78 -0.23
C ALA A 481 -1.46 -7.66 -0.84
N PHE A 482 -2.48 -8.03 -1.63
CA PHE A 482 -3.47 -7.11 -2.17
C PHE A 482 -4.79 -7.10 -1.36
N GLY A 483 -4.78 -7.55 -0.11
CA GLY A 483 -5.99 -7.77 0.68
C GLY A 483 -6.76 -9.03 0.25
N TYR A 484 -8.03 -9.13 0.65
CA TYR A 484 -8.86 -10.31 0.39
C TYR A 484 -10.35 -9.97 0.23
N GLY A 485 -11.05 -10.68 -0.66
CA GLY A 485 -12.48 -10.55 -0.94
C GLY A 485 -12.90 -9.22 -1.58
N ARG A 486 -14.13 -8.77 -1.28
CA ARG A 486 -14.78 -7.58 -1.89
C ARG A 486 -14.02 -6.26 -1.70
N HIS A 487 -13.12 -6.24 -0.72
CA HIS A 487 -12.29 -5.09 -0.36
C HIS A 487 -10.81 -5.28 -0.73
N ALA A 488 -10.50 -6.27 -1.57
CA ALA A 488 -9.17 -6.38 -2.18
C ALA A 488 -8.81 -5.10 -2.95
N CYS A 489 -7.51 -4.85 -3.05
CA CYS A 489 -6.93 -3.68 -3.68
C CYS A 489 -7.51 -3.50 -5.11
N PRO A 490 -8.15 -2.36 -5.39
CA PRO A 490 -8.69 -2.10 -6.72
C PRO A 490 -7.60 -1.83 -7.76
N GLY A 491 -6.43 -1.36 -7.32
CA GLY A 491 -5.28 -1.04 -8.17
C GLY A 491 -4.37 -2.23 -8.50
N ARG A 492 -4.64 -3.45 -8.00
CA ARG A 492 -3.69 -4.58 -8.08
C ARG A 492 -3.25 -4.95 -9.50
N TYR A 493 -4.14 -4.85 -10.49
CA TYR A 493 -3.80 -5.13 -11.88
C TYR A 493 -2.89 -4.05 -12.46
N PHE A 494 -3.22 -2.78 -12.21
CA PHE A 494 -2.38 -1.66 -12.60
C PHE A 494 -0.99 -1.76 -11.97
N ALA A 495 -0.90 -1.96 -10.65
CA ALA A 495 0.39 -2.07 -9.96
C ALA A 495 1.22 -3.26 -10.48
N THR A 496 0.58 -4.37 -10.84
CA THR A 496 1.28 -5.53 -11.43
C THR A 496 1.82 -5.20 -12.82
N ASP A 497 1.02 -4.56 -13.67
CA ASP A 497 1.43 -4.19 -15.03
C ASP A 497 2.51 -3.10 -15.01
N GLU A 498 2.38 -2.10 -14.13
CA GLU A 498 3.39 -1.06 -13.85
C GLU A 498 4.74 -1.70 -13.46
N LEU A 499 4.73 -2.57 -12.45
CA LEU A 499 5.95 -3.25 -12.00
C LEU A 499 6.53 -4.17 -13.09
N LYS A 500 5.70 -4.90 -13.85
CA LYS A 500 6.17 -5.74 -14.96
C LYS A 500 6.85 -4.94 -16.06
N LEU A 501 6.31 -3.77 -16.42
CA LEU A 501 6.88 -2.90 -17.43
C LEU A 501 8.22 -2.30 -16.97
N ILE A 502 8.28 -1.81 -15.73
CA ILE A 502 9.52 -1.31 -15.13
C ILE A 502 10.58 -2.42 -15.08
N MET A 503 10.23 -3.58 -14.51
CA MET A 503 11.17 -4.70 -14.36
C MET A 503 11.59 -5.28 -15.70
N SER A 504 10.69 -5.41 -16.69
CA SER A 504 11.06 -5.90 -18.01
C SER A 504 12.03 -4.96 -18.72
N HIS A 505 11.81 -3.64 -18.61
CA HIS A 505 12.75 -2.66 -19.17
C HIS A 505 14.12 -2.71 -18.49
N MET A 506 14.13 -2.83 -17.15
CA MET A 506 15.34 -3.04 -16.37
C MET A 506 16.08 -4.32 -16.80
N LEU A 507 15.40 -5.46 -16.90
CA LEU A 507 15.98 -6.76 -17.27
C LEU A 507 16.54 -6.78 -18.69
N LEU A 508 15.85 -6.16 -19.64
CA LEU A 508 16.23 -6.20 -21.06
C LEU A 508 17.42 -5.29 -21.38
N ASN A 509 17.54 -4.16 -20.68
CA ASN A 509 18.49 -3.11 -21.05
C ASN A 509 19.66 -2.98 -20.07
N TYR A 510 19.57 -3.57 -18.88
CA TYR A 510 20.59 -3.43 -17.84
C TYR A 510 21.03 -4.78 -17.28
N ASP A 511 22.29 -4.82 -16.84
CA ASP A 511 22.90 -5.88 -16.07
C ASP A 511 22.96 -5.51 -14.59
N PHE A 512 22.84 -6.52 -13.73
CA PHE A 512 22.82 -6.36 -12.28
C PHE A 512 24.00 -7.08 -11.66
N ARG A 513 24.69 -6.45 -10.72
CA ARG A 513 25.63 -7.18 -9.87
C ARG A 513 24.89 -7.92 -8.77
N PRO A 514 25.21 -9.20 -8.54
CA PRO A 514 24.68 -9.93 -7.40
C PRO A 514 25.15 -9.31 -6.08
N LEU A 515 24.24 -9.22 -5.12
CA LEU A 515 24.57 -8.92 -3.73
C LEU A 515 24.87 -10.23 -2.99
N ALA A 516 25.93 -10.22 -2.18
CA ALA A 516 26.30 -11.38 -1.38
C ALA A 516 25.22 -11.75 -0.34
N GLU A 517 24.53 -10.74 0.20
CA GLU A 517 23.41 -10.91 1.11
C GLU A 517 22.35 -9.83 0.91
N ARG A 518 21.10 -10.19 1.18
CA ARG A 518 20.00 -9.23 1.18
C ARG A 518 20.12 -8.30 2.40
N PRO A 519 20.01 -6.97 2.23
CA PRO A 519 19.96 -6.04 3.35
C PRO A 519 18.87 -6.39 4.37
N LYS A 520 19.16 -6.19 5.66
CA LYS A 520 18.22 -6.53 6.73
C LYS A 520 16.98 -5.63 6.66
N THR A 521 15.82 -6.25 6.79
CA THR A 521 14.56 -5.53 6.82
C THR A 521 14.35 -4.86 8.18
N GLY A 522 14.22 -3.53 8.17
CA GLY A 522 13.79 -2.77 9.34
C GLY A 522 12.28 -2.90 9.57
N TRP A 523 11.86 -2.81 10.82
CA TRP A 523 10.45 -2.85 11.21
C TRP A 523 10.09 -1.63 12.04
N PHE A 524 8.95 -1.03 11.72
CA PHE A 524 8.31 -0.01 12.52
C PHE A 524 6.86 -0.40 12.75
N SER A 525 6.54 -0.89 13.95
CA SER A 525 5.25 -1.49 14.28
C SER A 525 4.91 -2.63 13.30
N ASN A 526 3.79 -2.53 12.58
CA ASN A 526 3.31 -3.51 11.63
C ASN A 526 3.83 -3.30 10.21
N ILE A 527 4.63 -2.26 9.92
CA ILE A 527 5.14 -1.96 8.57
C ILE A 527 6.66 -2.15 8.48
N VAL A 528 7.12 -2.46 7.27
CA VAL A 528 8.54 -2.52 6.95
C VAL A 528 9.11 -1.12 6.70
N THR A 529 10.34 -0.88 7.15
CA THR A 529 11.11 0.30 6.77
C THR A 529 12.28 -0.09 5.87
N ALA A 530 12.40 0.58 4.73
CA ALA A 530 13.58 0.45 3.89
C ALA A 530 14.79 1.11 4.58
N GLU A 531 15.93 0.43 4.57
CA GLU A 531 17.19 1.00 5.04
C GLU A 531 17.68 2.03 4.00
N LYS A 532 17.92 3.28 4.42
CA LYS A 532 18.24 4.38 3.49
C LYS A 532 19.64 4.30 2.88
N GLU A 533 20.54 3.46 3.40
CA GLU A 533 21.91 3.33 2.92
C GLU A 533 22.20 1.90 2.43
N ILE A 534 22.47 1.74 1.14
CA ILE A 534 23.27 0.62 0.62
C ILE A 534 24.56 1.25 0.09
N ARG A 535 25.71 0.85 0.65
CA ARG A 535 27.05 1.32 0.24
C ARG A 535 27.70 0.27 -0.69
N SER A 536 28.29 0.81 -1.76
CA SER A 536 29.12 0.26 -2.85
C SER A 536 29.95 -1.02 -2.62
N PHE A 537 30.17 -1.80 -3.69
CA PHE A 537 31.44 -2.51 -3.96
C PHE A 537 31.72 -2.68 -5.48
N GLY A 538 32.94 -2.32 -5.92
CA GLY A 538 33.31 -2.06 -7.32
C GLY A 538 34.11 -3.13 -8.11
N THR A 539 34.15 -2.89 -9.44
CA THR A 539 35.00 -3.40 -10.58
C THR A 539 34.98 -4.93 -10.91
N ASN A 540 35.06 -5.48 -12.15
CA ASN A 540 35.44 -5.00 -13.50
C ASN A 540 34.91 -5.95 -14.64
N LEU A 541 34.87 -5.44 -15.89
CA LEU A 541 34.81 -6.04 -17.26
C LEU A 541 33.58 -6.84 -17.75
N GLY A 542 32.88 -6.27 -18.75
CA GLY A 542 32.25 -7.08 -19.82
C GLY A 542 30.91 -6.64 -20.42
N GLY A 543 30.83 -5.44 -21.02
CA GLY A 543 29.96 -5.13 -22.17
C GLY A 543 28.44 -5.34 -22.07
N LYS A 544 27.75 -4.43 -21.36
CA LYS A 544 26.34 -3.98 -21.49
C LYS A 544 26.05 -3.01 -20.32
N HIS A 545 25.01 -2.16 -20.44
CA HIS A 545 24.69 -1.15 -19.40
C HIS A 545 24.58 -1.80 -18.03
N SER A 546 25.36 -1.32 -17.09
CA SER A 546 25.79 -2.08 -15.92
C SER A 546 25.37 -1.34 -14.64
N ILE A 547 24.43 -1.91 -13.86
CA ILE A 547 23.91 -1.32 -12.61
C ILE A 547 24.34 -2.18 -11.41
N GLU A 548 25.04 -1.57 -10.46
CA GLU A 548 25.45 -2.17 -9.19
C GLU A 548 24.34 -2.17 -8.15
#